data_AF-G0AKC7-F1
#
_entry.id   AF-G0AKC7-F1
#
_cell.length_a   1.000
_cell.length_b   1.000
_cell.length_c   1.000
_cell.angle_alpha   90.00
_cell.angle_beta   90.00
_cell.angle_gamma   90.00
#
_symmetry.space_group_name_H-M   'P 1'
#
loop_
_entity.id
_entity.type
_entity.pdbx_description
1 polymer ?
#
loop_
_entity_poly.entity_id
_entity_poly.type
_entity_poly.pdbx_seq_one_letter_code
_entity_poly.pdbx_strand_id
1 'polypeptide(L)'
;MNVLSFSNRELSHHHQPQEIQMATLLNASSRRIKTALLQRGQGMSEYIIIVALIAVVSIGVFAAFGGVIRHQVAGMANELSGNDGSTEITAAGTAAKDATKKAATQRTMKDYGTDNR
;
A
#
# COMPACT_ATOMS: atom_id res chain seq x y z
N MET A 1 -44.91 -80.62 -22.08
CA MET A 1 -45.10 -80.52 -23.54
C MET A 1 -44.60 -79.14 -23.97
N ASN A 2 -43.88 -79.07 -25.10
CA ASN A 2 -43.43 -77.87 -25.84
C ASN A 2 -42.33 -76.99 -25.22
N VAL A 3 -41.23 -76.64 -25.88
CA VAL A 3 -40.51 -77.13 -27.08
C VAL A 3 -39.05 -76.67 -26.89
N LEU A 4 -38.09 -77.48 -27.30
CA LEU A 4 -36.69 -77.09 -27.51
C LEU A 4 -36.54 -76.22 -28.77
N SER A 5 -35.47 -75.41 -28.79
CA SER A 5 -34.82 -74.85 -29.99
C SER A 5 -35.60 -73.70 -30.68
N PHE A 6 -35.01 -72.57 -31.05
CA PHE A 6 -33.81 -72.42 -31.86
C PHE A 6 -33.09 -71.09 -31.59
N SER A 7 -31.77 -71.22 -31.48
CA SER A 7 -30.73 -70.35 -32.06
C SER A 7 -31.19 -69.00 -32.60
N ASN A 8 -30.77 -67.91 -31.95
CA ASN A 8 -30.59 -66.65 -32.64
C ASN A 8 -29.11 -66.24 -32.57
N ARG A 9 -28.46 -66.51 -33.71
CA ARG A 9 -27.14 -66.08 -34.18
C ARG A 9 -26.47 -64.96 -33.38
N GLU A 10 -25.27 -65.29 -32.91
CA GLU A 10 -24.06 -64.49 -33.08
C GLU A 10 -24.15 -63.52 -34.26
N LEU A 11 -24.27 -62.23 -33.97
CA LEU A 11 -23.81 -61.17 -34.85
C LEU A 11 -22.91 -60.26 -34.02
N SER A 12 -21.64 -60.64 -34.11
CA SER A 12 -20.45 -59.90 -33.73
C SER A 12 -20.49 -58.45 -34.22
N HIS A 13 -20.94 -57.55 -33.37
CA HIS A 13 -20.45 -56.17 -33.41
C HIS A 13 -19.46 -56.00 -32.28
N HIS A 14 -18.19 -55.99 -32.69
CA HIS A 14 -17.05 -55.59 -31.89
C HIS A 14 -17.25 -54.13 -31.46
N HIS A 15 -17.98 -53.93 -30.37
CA HIS A 15 -18.02 -52.65 -29.69
C HIS A 15 -16.71 -52.57 -28.90
N GLN A 16 -15.71 -51.89 -29.47
CA GLN A 16 -14.63 -51.37 -28.65
C GLN A 16 -15.30 -50.56 -27.54
N PRO A 17 -15.12 -50.89 -26.24
CA PRO A 17 -15.43 -49.92 -25.23
C PRO A 17 -14.53 -48.73 -25.54
N GLN A 18 -15.14 -47.61 -25.94
CA GLN A 18 -14.51 -46.32 -25.83
C GLN A 18 -14.18 -46.20 -24.36
N GLU A 19 -12.96 -46.56 -23.96
CA GLU A 19 -12.36 -46.01 -22.76
C GLU A 19 -12.37 -44.52 -23.00
N ILE A 20 -13.45 -43.89 -22.53
CA ILE A 20 -13.48 -42.48 -22.32
C ILE A 20 -12.38 -42.28 -21.28
N GLN A 21 -11.20 -41.91 -21.75
CA GLN A 21 -10.02 -41.55 -20.95
C GLN A 21 -10.37 -40.28 -20.15
N MET A 22 -11.29 -40.41 -19.19
CA MET A 22 -11.70 -39.39 -18.24
C MET A 22 -10.77 -39.41 -17.03
N ALA A 23 -9.46 -39.37 -17.28
CA ALA A 23 -8.47 -39.21 -16.22
C ALA A 23 -7.23 -38.45 -16.68
N THR A 24 -7.40 -37.49 -17.61
CA THR A 24 -6.37 -36.46 -17.83
C THR A 24 -6.98 -35.07 -17.77
N LEU A 25 -7.61 -34.75 -16.64
CA LEU A 25 -7.69 -33.36 -16.21
C LEU A 25 -6.86 -33.25 -14.93
N LEU A 26 -6.06 -32.18 -14.87
CA LEU A 26 -5.16 -31.77 -13.79
C LEU A 26 -3.67 -32.09 -14.00
N ASN A 27 -3.09 -31.65 -15.12
CA ASN A 27 -1.79 -30.99 -15.02
C ASN A 27 -1.97 -29.49 -15.22
N ALA A 28 -2.64 -28.85 -14.26
CA ALA A 28 -2.43 -27.44 -14.01
C ALA A 28 -1.08 -27.33 -13.32
N SER A 29 -0.01 -27.30 -14.12
CA SER A 29 1.31 -26.88 -13.66
C SER A 29 1.13 -25.49 -13.05
N SER A 30 0.99 -25.46 -11.73
CA SER A 30 1.05 -24.23 -10.95
C SER A 30 2.39 -23.61 -11.29
N ARG A 31 2.38 -22.61 -12.16
CA ARG A 31 3.48 -21.65 -12.26
C ARG A 31 3.55 -20.99 -10.90
N ARG A 32 4.30 -21.59 -9.98
CA ARG A 32 4.81 -20.90 -8.81
C ARG A 32 5.54 -19.69 -9.38
N ILE A 33 4.90 -18.54 -9.31
CA ILE A 33 5.60 -17.27 -9.42
C ILE A 33 6.58 -17.30 -8.26
N LYS A 34 7.79 -17.79 -8.53
CA LYS A 34 8.90 -17.62 -7.60
C LYS A 34 9.26 -16.15 -7.73
N THR A 35 8.57 -15.31 -6.97
CA THR A 35 9.12 -14.02 -6.59
C THR A 35 10.41 -14.38 -5.85
N ALA A 36 11.52 -14.38 -6.58
CA ALA A 36 12.84 -14.43 -6.00
C ALA A 36 13.05 -13.08 -5.31
N LEU A 37 12.34 -12.87 -4.20
CA LEU A 37 12.65 -11.81 -3.27
C LEU A 37 14.05 -12.14 -2.77
N LEU A 38 14.98 -11.29 -3.13
CA LEU A 38 16.39 -11.33 -2.76
C LEU A 38 16.47 -11.42 -1.23
N GLN A 39 16.53 -12.64 -0.70
CA GLN A 39 16.35 -12.91 0.73
C GLN A 39 17.68 -13.21 1.41
N ARG A 40 18.66 -12.32 1.24
CA ARG A 40 19.86 -12.30 2.09
C ARG A 40 20.24 -10.84 2.28
N GLY A 41 19.66 -10.24 3.33
CA GLY A 41 19.77 -8.79 3.59
C GLY A 41 18.43 -8.05 3.66
N GLN A 42 17.29 -8.74 3.62
CA GLN A 42 15.95 -8.22 4.00
C GLN A 42 15.91 -7.94 5.52
N GLY A 43 16.89 -7.16 5.99
CA GLY A 43 17.21 -6.98 7.39
C GLY A 43 16.16 -6.09 8.01
N MET A 44 15.54 -6.56 9.08
CA MET A 44 14.71 -5.74 9.97
C MET A 44 15.38 -4.37 10.24
N SER A 45 16.73 -4.32 10.27
CA SER A 45 17.54 -3.11 10.38
C SER A 45 17.37 -2.12 9.23
N GLU A 46 17.32 -2.54 7.96
CA GLU A 46 17.16 -1.62 6.82
C GLU A 46 15.79 -0.94 6.86
N TYR A 47 14.76 -1.71 7.22
CA TYR A 47 13.42 -1.17 7.43
C TYR A 47 13.38 -0.19 8.61
N ILE A 48 14.02 -0.54 9.73
CA ILE A 48 14.11 0.34 10.91
C ILE A 48 14.84 1.64 10.57
N ILE A 49 15.94 1.58 9.80
CA ILE A 49 16.70 2.77 9.40
C ILE A 49 15.85 3.67 8.49
N ILE A 50 15.19 3.13 7.45
CA ILE A 50 14.35 3.93 6.56
C ILE A 50 13.20 4.59 7.33
N VAL A 51 12.52 3.84 8.21
CA VAL A 51 11.42 4.37 9.04
C VAL A 51 11.93 5.47 9.98
N ALA A 52 13.08 5.27 10.62
CA ALA A 52 13.69 6.28 11.48
C ALA A 52 14.01 7.57 10.71
N LEU A 53 14.52 7.47 9.49
CA LEU A 53 14.82 8.64 8.65
C LEU A 53 13.54 9.41 8.27
N ILE A 54 12.49 8.70 7.86
CA ILE A 54 11.20 9.33 7.56
C ILE A 54 10.62 10.03 8.79
N ALA A 55 10.63 9.35 9.95
CA ALA A 55 10.09 9.91 11.20
C ALA A 55 10.77 11.24 11.57
N VAL A 56 12.11 11.32 11.48
CA VAL A 56 12.86 12.53 11.78
C VAL A 56 12.52 13.67 10.80
N VAL A 57 12.45 13.39 9.50
CA VAL A 57 12.08 14.39 8.48
C VAL A 57 10.64 14.88 8.68
N SER A 58 9.72 13.97 8.98
CA SER A 58 8.30 14.27 9.18
C SER A 58 8.06 15.26 10.32
N ILE A 59 8.79 15.19 11.43
CA ILE A 59 8.64 16.12 12.56
C ILE A 59 8.81 17.58 12.10
N GLY A 60 9.81 17.85 11.26
CA GLY A 60 10.07 19.19 10.73
C GLY A 60 8.96 19.71 9.82
N VAL A 61 8.46 18.85 8.92
CA VAL A 61 7.35 19.19 8.01
C VAL A 61 6.07 19.48 8.79
N PHE A 62 5.73 18.62 9.76
CA PHE A 62 4.51 18.78 10.56
C PHE A 62 4.57 19.98 11.50
N ALA A 63 5.74 20.30 12.08
CA ALA A 63 5.90 21.47 12.93
C ALA A 63 5.68 22.78 12.16
N ALA A 64 6.19 22.87 10.92
CA ALA A 64 6.03 24.04 10.08
C ALA A 64 4.60 24.16 9.51
N PHE A 65 4.02 23.04 9.07
CA PHE A 65 2.70 22.99 8.45
C PHE A 65 1.55 23.12 9.46
N GLY A 66 1.72 22.60 10.69
CA GLY A 66 0.68 22.56 11.70
C GLY A 66 0.15 23.93 12.13
N GLY A 67 1.01 24.95 12.17
CA GLY A 67 0.60 26.32 12.48
C GLY A 67 -0.38 26.89 11.43
N VAL A 68 -0.10 26.66 10.15
CA VAL A 68 -0.93 27.16 9.04
C VAL A 68 -2.31 26.51 9.06
N ILE A 69 -2.39 25.18 9.16
CA ILE A 69 -3.68 24.47 9.25
C ILE A 69 -4.46 24.91 10.47
N ARG A 70 -3.81 25.02 11.64
CA ARG A 70 -4.49 25.40 12.87
C ARG A 70 -5.20 26.75 12.74
N HIS A 71 -4.51 27.75 12.19
CA HIS A 71 -5.08 29.08 11.98
C HIS A 71 -6.19 29.06 10.91
N GLN A 72 -6.03 28.32 9.81
CA GLN A 72 -7.09 28.22 8.81
C GLN A 72 -8.35 27.56 9.37
N VAL A 73 -8.22 26.49 10.15
CA VAL A 73 -9.36 25.82 10.78
C VAL A 73 -10.00 26.72 11.84
N ALA A 74 -9.21 27.46 12.62
CA ALA A 74 -9.72 28.44 13.57
C ALA A 74 -10.48 29.59 12.87
N GLY A 75 -9.95 30.10 11.76
CA GLY A 75 -10.60 31.11 10.94
C GLY A 75 -11.94 30.62 10.38
N MET A 76 -11.95 29.42 9.77
CA MET A 76 -13.19 28.79 9.30
C MET A 76 -14.21 28.57 10.42
N ALA A 77 -13.76 28.18 11.62
CA ALA A 77 -14.64 28.01 12.78
C ALA A 77 -15.24 29.34 13.26
N ASN A 78 -14.45 30.42 13.27
CA ASN A 78 -14.92 31.77 13.60
C ASN A 78 -15.93 32.29 12.58
N GLU A 79 -15.64 32.13 11.28
CA GLU A 79 -16.57 32.52 10.22
C GLU A 79 -17.87 31.72 10.31
N LEU A 80 -17.78 30.41 10.59
CA LEU A 80 -18.94 29.55 10.79
C LEU A 80 -19.76 29.95 12.03
N SER A 81 -19.15 30.51 13.07
CA SER A 81 -19.86 31.06 14.22
C SER A 81 -20.41 32.48 13.99
N GLY A 82 -20.20 33.06 12.80
CA GLY A 82 -20.65 34.41 12.46
C GLY A 82 -19.69 35.53 12.88
N ASN A 83 -18.47 35.19 13.31
CA ASN A 83 -17.42 36.14 13.67
C ASN A 83 -16.46 36.38 12.49
N ASP A 84 -15.62 37.41 12.60
CA ASP A 84 -14.58 37.70 11.61
C ASP A 84 -13.38 36.73 11.75
N GLY A 85 -13.04 36.04 10.67
CA GLY A 85 -11.88 35.14 10.55
C GLY A 85 -10.59 35.83 10.10
N SER A 86 -10.61 37.12 9.75
CA SER A 86 -9.49 37.85 9.12
C SER A 86 -8.18 37.81 9.91
N THR A 87 -8.28 37.82 11.25
CA THR A 87 -7.12 37.73 12.15
C THR A 87 -6.42 36.39 12.01
N GLU A 88 -7.18 35.30 11.96
CA GLU A 88 -6.64 33.95 11.80
C GLU A 88 -6.06 33.73 10.39
N ILE A 89 -6.67 34.31 9.36
CA ILE A 89 -6.12 34.30 7.99
C ILE A 89 -4.74 34.99 7.96
N THR A 90 -4.61 36.14 8.64
CA THR A 90 -3.34 36.87 8.73
C THR A 90 -2.28 36.08 9.51
N ALA A 91 -2.69 35.44 10.61
CA ALA A 91 -1.82 34.56 11.40
C ALA A 91 -1.36 33.34 10.59
N ALA A 92 -2.25 32.71 9.81
CA ALA A 92 -1.90 31.62 8.90
C ALA A 92 -0.86 32.05 7.86
N GLY A 93 -1.01 33.23 7.27
CA GLY A 93 -0.03 33.79 6.33
C GLY A 93 1.33 34.08 6.97
N THR A 94 1.34 34.51 8.22
CA THR A 94 2.58 34.73 8.99
C THR A 94 3.27 33.40 9.29
N ALA A 95 2.52 32.40 9.78
CA ALA A 95 3.03 31.06 10.03
C ALA A 95 3.61 30.42 8.75
N ALA A 96 2.96 30.61 7.60
CA ALA A 96 3.46 30.13 6.31
C ALA A 96 4.77 30.80 5.91
N LYS A 97 4.91 32.13 6.10
CA LYS A 97 6.16 32.84 5.84
C LYS A 97 7.29 32.35 6.75
N ASP A 98 7.01 32.11 8.01
CA ASP A 98 8.00 31.62 8.96
C ASP A 98 8.41 30.17 8.68
N ALA A 99 7.48 29.32 8.22
CA ALA A 99 7.77 28.00 7.68
C ALA A 99 8.73 28.08 6.50
N THR A 100 8.48 28.98 5.54
CA THR A 100 9.38 29.22 4.40
C THR A 100 10.77 29.67 4.84
N LYS A 101 10.88 30.61 5.79
CA LYS A 101 12.17 31.05 6.33
C LYS A 101 12.93 29.91 7.00
N LYS A 102 12.24 29.09 7.81
CA LYS A 102 12.84 27.92 8.46
C LYS A 102 13.33 26.90 7.44
N ALA A 103 12.56 26.65 6.38
CA ALA A 103 12.97 25.75 5.31
C ALA A 103 14.16 26.27 4.50
N ALA A 104 14.26 27.59 4.31
CA ALA A 104 15.38 28.23 3.63
C ALA A 104 16.66 28.30 4.49
N THR A 105 16.53 28.15 5.82
CA THR A 105 17.68 28.17 6.73
C THR A 105 18.41 26.83 6.68
N GLN A 106 19.53 26.78 5.96
CA GLN A 106 20.40 25.60 5.94
C GLN A 106 21.17 25.52 7.25
N ARG A 107 20.74 24.61 8.14
CA ARG A 107 21.49 24.28 9.35
C ARG A 107 22.53 23.22 9.05
N THR A 108 23.77 23.52 9.38
CA THR A 108 24.92 22.64 9.27
C THR A 108 25.40 22.24 10.66
N MET A 109 26.27 21.24 10.74
CA MET A 109 26.89 20.82 12.02
C MET A 109 27.64 21.97 12.72
N LYS A 110 28.04 23.02 11.99
CA LYS A 110 28.70 24.22 12.53
C LYS A 110 27.74 25.06 13.39
N ASP A 111 26.46 25.07 13.07
CA ASP A 111 25.45 25.93 13.70
C ASP A 111 24.97 25.38 15.06
N TYR A 112 25.31 24.12 15.37
CA TYR A 112 24.94 23.47 16.63
C TYR A 112 25.52 24.17 17.86
N GLY A 113 26.70 24.79 17.75
CA GLY A 113 27.37 25.49 18.86
C GLY A 113 27.07 26.99 18.96
N THR A 114 26.41 27.57 17.94
CA THR A 114 26.16 29.02 17.85
C THR A 114 24.74 29.39 18.26
N ASP A 115 23.76 28.51 18.00
CA ASP A 115 22.34 28.77 18.28
C ASP A 115 21.96 28.51 19.77
N ASN A 116 22.87 27.97 20.60
CA ASN A 116 22.60 27.54 21.97
C ASN A 116 23.20 28.47 23.05
N ARG A 117 23.39 29.75 22.73
CA ARG A 117 23.85 30.80 23.67
C ARG A 117 22.74 31.79 23.99
#